data_AF-A0A8D8KFZ2-F1
#
_entry.id   AF-A0A8D8KFZ2-F1
#
_cell.length_a   1.000
_cell.length_b   1.000
_cell.length_c   1.000
_cell.angle_alpha   90.00
_cell.angle_beta   90.00
_cell.angle_gamma   90.00
#
_symmetry.space_group_name_H-M   'P 1'
#
loop_
_entity.id
_entity.type
_entity.pdbx_description
1 polymer ?
#
loop_
_entity_poly.entity_id
_entity_poly.type
_entity_poly.pdbx_seq_one_letter_code
_entity_poly.pdbx_strand_id
1 'polypeptide(L)'
;MQQSAEDSSSLMDTDHGSNVLSASSPPLNSAVAVAVATAPASVAIAAAAGSVPVPAGVGSAPGVVVVGRTGESLEFHCRMLEEELQSIKESESKLKQQYVESQRRERILARRLAVKEQEMQDFASQIAELKTAQAPGQAALRSALLDPAVNILFQKLKNELQQTKAKLEETQNELSAWKFTPDSNTGKRLMAKCRLLYQENEELGKMTSNGRLAKLEGELALQKSYNEEVKKSQLELDDFLQEMDEDVEGMQSTIVFLQQELKHTKDEKETLEKEVLQLRSYVNGCGTTNNGGEDGTVAADPNRMDTSEPEPESGLVNGSNNKLVK
;
A
#
# COMPACT_ATOMS: atom_id res chain seq x y z
N MET A 1 15.62 47.31 43.97
CA MET A 1 14.31 46.67 43.69
C MET A 1 14.24 46.49 42.18
N GLN A 2 14.81 45.47 41.54
CA GLN A 2 14.97 44.04 41.85
C GLN A 2 13.65 43.27 41.78
N GLN A 3 13.47 42.59 40.64
CA GLN A 3 12.74 41.33 40.35
C GLN A 3 12.84 41.18 38.81
N SER A 4 13.63 40.29 38.18
CA SER A 4 13.96 38.86 38.35
C SER A 4 12.75 37.92 38.23
N ALA A 5 12.69 37.21 37.09
CA ALA A 5 12.32 35.79 36.88
C ALA A 5 12.26 35.54 35.35
N GLU A 6 13.25 34.89 34.73
CA GLU A 6 13.46 33.43 34.62
C GLU A 6 12.73 32.79 33.42
N ASP A 7 13.51 32.61 32.34
CA ASP A 7 13.79 31.36 31.62
C ASP A 7 12.73 30.24 31.58
N SER A 8 12.37 29.83 30.34
CA SER A 8 12.07 28.43 29.99
C SER A 8 12.06 28.21 28.47
N SER A 9 13.20 27.74 27.96
CA SER A 9 13.37 26.64 26.99
C SER A 9 12.09 26.05 26.36
N SER A 10 11.95 26.19 25.04
CA SER A 10 11.38 25.14 24.20
C SER A 10 12.01 25.19 22.80
N LEU A 11 13.04 24.35 22.67
CA LEU A 11 13.69 23.93 21.45
C LEU A 11 12.70 23.08 20.62
N MET A 12 12.35 23.54 19.43
CA MET A 12 11.74 22.69 18.40
C MET A 12 12.38 23.02 17.06
N ASP A 13 13.48 22.32 16.79
CA ASP A 13 13.98 22.06 15.45
C ASP A 13 12.84 21.49 14.60
N THR A 14 12.43 22.25 13.59
CA THR A 14 11.66 21.73 12.47
C THR A 14 12.37 22.11 11.19
N ASP A 15 13.35 21.29 10.85
CA ASP A 15 13.96 21.20 9.54
C ASP A 15 12.90 20.73 8.54
N HIS A 16 12.36 21.65 7.73
CA HIS A 16 11.61 21.34 6.52
C HIS A 16 12.27 22.03 5.34
N GLY A 17 13.31 21.37 4.81
CA GLY A 17 13.85 21.63 3.49
C GLY A 17 12.74 21.62 2.43
N SER A 18 12.34 22.82 2.01
CA SER A 18 11.45 23.01 0.86
C SER A 18 12.31 22.95 -0.40
N ASN A 19 12.40 21.77 -0.99
CA ASN A 19 12.99 21.57 -2.31
C ASN A 19 12.02 22.16 -3.34
N VAL A 20 12.22 23.44 -3.71
CA VAL A 20 11.42 24.14 -4.71
C VAL A 20 11.79 23.59 -6.09
N LEU A 21 10.90 22.79 -6.67
CA LEU A 21 10.93 22.35 -8.06
C LEU A 21 10.77 23.58 -8.98
N SER A 22 11.88 24.22 -9.33
CA SER A 22 11.94 25.15 -10.46
C SER A 22 12.01 24.34 -11.75
N ALA A 23 10.88 24.25 -12.44
CA ALA A 23 10.81 23.81 -13.83
C ALA A 23 11.47 24.88 -14.72
N SER A 24 12.69 24.57 -15.16
CA SER A 24 13.39 25.30 -16.24
C SER A 24 13.91 24.26 -17.22
N SER A 25 13.18 24.07 -18.33
CA SER A 25 13.75 23.51 -19.55
C SER A 25 14.67 24.56 -20.16
N PRO A 26 15.92 24.22 -20.54
CA PRO A 26 16.19 23.83 -21.95
C PRO A 26 17.49 22.98 -22.07
N PRO A 27 18.12 22.83 -23.26
CA PRO A 27 17.61 22.53 -24.58
C PRO A 27 18.06 21.14 -25.06
N LEU A 28 17.39 20.63 -26.10
CA LEU A 28 17.93 19.60 -26.99
C LEU A 28 19.28 20.09 -27.53
N ASN A 29 20.37 19.39 -27.20
CA ASN A 29 21.62 19.57 -27.93
C ASN A 29 22.37 18.25 -28.10
N SER A 30 22.41 17.84 -29.37
CA SER A 30 23.58 17.27 -30.05
C SER A 30 24.29 16.13 -29.31
N ALA A 31 23.92 14.91 -29.68
CA ALA A 31 24.79 13.76 -29.59
C ALA A 31 26.11 14.06 -30.35
N VAL A 32 27.12 14.52 -29.61
CA VAL A 32 28.51 14.50 -30.07
C VAL A 32 28.97 13.05 -29.90
N ALA A 33 28.87 12.30 -30.99
CA ALA A 33 29.55 11.03 -31.14
C ALA A 33 31.06 11.29 -31.03
N VAL A 34 31.65 10.98 -29.86
CA VAL A 34 33.10 10.86 -29.74
C VAL A 34 33.47 9.52 -30.37
N ALA A 35 33.76 9.58 -31.67
CA ALA A 35 34.39 8.50 -32.41
C ALA A 35 35.80 8.30 -31.85
N VAL A 36 35.96 7.32 -30.95
CA VAL A 36 37.28 6.73 -30.68
C VAL A 36 37.57 5.80 -31.86
N ALA A 37 38.39 6.30 -32.79
CA ALA A 37 38.93 5.53 -33.88
C ALA A 37 39.94 4.51 -33.32
N THR A 38 39.51 3.25 -33.20
CA THR A 38 40.39 2.10 -33.13
C THR A 38 40.15 1.22 -34.35
N ALA A 39 41.08 1.31 -35.29
CA ALA A 39 41.11 0.49 -36.50
C ALA A 39 41.21 -1.01 -36.15
N PRO A 40 40.40 -1.88 -36.78
CA PRO A 40 40.72 -3.30 -36.86
C PRO A 40 41.37 -3.60 -38.21
N ALA A 41 42.61 -4.09 -38.13
CA ALA A 41 43.33 -4.68 -39.23
C ALA A 41 42.52 -5.81 -39.87
N SER A 42 42.36 -5.71 -41.19
CA SER A 42 41.84 -6.77 -42.06
C SER A 42 42.76 -7.99 -42.01
N VAL A 43 42.29 -9.08 -41.40
CA VAL A 43 42.91 -10.40 -41.56
C VAL A 43 41.97 -11.26 -42.40
N ALA A 44 42.39 -11.46 -43.65
CA ALA A 44 41.83 -12.43 -44.57
C ALA A 44 42.05 -13.85 -44.03
N ILE A 45 40.99 -14.66 -43.98
CA ILE A 45 41.12 -16.11 -43.77
C ILE A 45 40.76 -16.80 -45.08
N ALA A 46 41.79 -17.42 -45.66
CA ALA A 46 41.77 -18.14 -46.91
C ALA A 46 40.85 -19.37 -46.85
N ALA A 47 40.00 -19.52 -47.85
CA ALA A 47 39.30 -20.77 -48.15
C ALA A 47 40.27 -21.72 -48.85
N ALA A 48 40.71 -22.76 -48.14
CA ALA A 48 41.51 -23.85 -48.69
C ALA A 48 40.60 -25.06 -48.99
N ALA A 49 40.73 -25.55 -50.23
CA ALA A 49 40.09 -26.73 -50.77
C ALA A 49 40.49 -28.02 -50.03
N GLY A 50 39.56 -28.99 -49.98
CA GLY A 50 39.79 -30.34 -49.47
C GLY A 50 38.98 -31.36 -50.26
N SER A 51 39.59 -31.90 -51.30
CA SER A 51 39.17 -33.03 -52.14
C SER A 51 39.26 -34.38 -51.39
N VAL A 52 38.27 -35.27 -51.54
CA VAL A 52 38.44 -36.73 -51.34
C VAL A 52 37.63 -37.47 -52.43
N PRO A 53 38.15 -38.59 -52.99
CA PRO A 53 37.77 -39.09 -54.32
C PRO A 53 36.85 -40.33 -54.32
N VAL A 54 36.33 -40.60 -55.53
CA VAL A 54 35.56 -41.76 -56.00
C VAL A 54 36.41 -43.05 -56.02
N PRO A 55 35.82 -44.25 -55.95
CA PRO A 55 36.38 -45.44 -56.60
C PRO A 55 35.53 -45.90 -57.79
N ALA A 56 36.23 -46.28 -58.86
CA ALA A 56 35.72 -46.84 -60.11
C ALA A 56 36.05 -48.34 -60.23
N GLY A 57 35.34 -49.02 -61.14
CA GLY A 57 35.67 -50.36 -61.67
C GLY A 57 34.69 -51.43 -61.20
N VAL A 58 34.08 -52.29 -62.03
CA VAL A 58 34.59 -53.12 -63.15
C VAL A 58 33.35 -53.54 -63.99
N GLY A 59 33.34 -53.83 -65.29
CA GLY A 59 34.35 -53.95 -66.34
C GLY A 59 33.73 -54.60 -67.61
N SER A 60 34.43 -54.40 -68.73
CA SER A 60 34.48 -55.12 -70.03
C SER A 60 33.27 -55.72 -70.77
N ALA A 61 33.24 -55.33 -72.05
CA ALA A 61 32.64 -55.82 -73.30
C ALA A 61 32.69 -57.36 -73.57
N PRO A 62 32.19 -57.94 -74.70
CA PRO A 62 31.71 -57.29 -75.95
C PRO A 62 30.48 -57.90 -76.67
N GLY A 63 29.93 -57.15 -77.64
CA GLY A 63 29.49 -57.70 -78.93
C GLY A 63 28.01 -58.09 -79.15
N VAL A 64 27.37 -57.34 -80.06
CA VAL A 64 26.33 -57.75 -81.04
C VAL A 64 24.90 -58.08 -80.54
N VAL A 65 23.95 -57.22 -80.96
CA VAL A 65 22.49 -57.32 -81.23
C VAL A 65 21.71 -58.59 -80.83
N VAL A 66 20.54 -58.44 -80.15
CA VAL A 66 19.16 -58.82 -80.57
C VAL A 66 18.10 -58.74 -79.42
N VAL A 67 17.04 -57.97 -79.71
CA VAL A 67 15.59 -57.91 -79.30
C VAL A 67 15.01 -58.77 -78.13
N GLY A 68 14.45 -58.06 -77.12
CA GLY A 68 13.01 -58.04 -76.74
C GLY A 68 12.43 -58.97 -75.65
N ARG A 69 11.86 -58.37 -74.57
CA ARG A 69 10.64 -58.82 -73.81
C ARG A 69 10.27 -57.81 -72.68
N THR A 70 9.04 -57.28 -72.70
CA THR A 70 8.64 -56.05 -71.96
C THR A 70 8.02 -56.25 -70.56
N GLY A 71 7.78 -57.48 -70.10
CA GLY A 71 7.35 -57.76 -68.72
C GLY A 71 8.50 -57.69 -67.71
N GLU A 72 9.64 -58.29 -68.07
CA GLU A 72 10.88 -58.27 -67.27
C GLU A 72 11.43 -56.85 -67.08
N SER A 73 11.21 -55.98 -68.07
CA SER A 73 11.63 -54.58 -68.02
C SER A 73 10.88 -53.76 -66.95
N LEU A 74 9.63 -54.08 -66.66
CA LEU A 74 8.84 -53.34 -65.66
C LEU A 74 9.19 -53.79 -64.24
N GLU A 75 9.36 -55.09 -64.02
CA GLU A 75 9.84 -55.62 -62.73
C GLU A 75 11.26 -55.14 -62.40
N PHE A 76 12.14 -55.08 -63.40
CA PHE A 76 13.47 -54.52 -63.25
C PHE A 76 13.43 -53.03 -62.90
N HIS A 77 12.55 -52.26 -63.53
CA HIS A 77 12.37 -50.84 -63.22
C HIS A 77 11.78 -50.62 -61.81
N CYS A 78 10.84 -51.45 -61.36
CA CYS A 78 10.34 -51.39 -59.98
C CYS A 78 11.43 -51.68 -58.95
N ARG A 79 12.28 -52.70 -59.18
CA ARG A 79 13.43 -52.99 -58.30
C ARG A 79 14.44 -51.85 -58.24
N MET A 80 14.74 -51.23 -59.39
CA MET A 80 15.60 -50.05 -59.44
C MET A 80 15.02 -48.88 -58.62
N LEU A 81 13.71 -48.61 -58.72
CA LEU A 81 13.05 -47.57 -57.93
C LEU A 81 13.05 -47.91 -56.43
N GLU A 82 12.91 -49.18 -56.05
CA GLU A 82 13.03 -49.62 -54.65
C GLU A 82 14.44 -49.40 -54.10
N GLU A 83 15.48 -49.70 -54.88
CA GLU A 83 16.88 -49.45 -54.52
C GLU A 83 17.20 -47.95 -54.42
N GLU A 84 16.69 -47.13 -55.34
CA GLU A 84 16.82 -45.67 -55.28
C GLU A 84 16.10 -45.08 -54.07
N LEU A 85 14.86 -45.53 -53.78
CA LEU A 85 14.14 -45.13 -52.57
C LEU A 85 14.89 -45.53 -51.30
N GLN A 86 15.49 -46.72 -51.27
CA GLN A 86 16.30 -47.18 -50.16
C GLN A 86 17.57 -46.34 -50.00
N SER A 87 18.25 -46.00 -51.09
CA SER A 87 19.42 -45.11 -51.10
C SER A 87 19.08 -43.70 -50.61
N ILE A 88 17.95 -43.14 -51.08
CA ILE A 88 17.44 -41.84 -50.64
C ILE A 88 17.15 -41.89 -49.15
N LYS A 89 16.48 -42.93 -48.65
CA LYS A 89 16.16 -43.09 -47.22
C LYS A 89 17.41 -43.20 -46.35
N GLU A 90 18.43 -43.90 -46.81
CA GLU A 90 19.73 -43.97 -46.13
C GLU A 90 20.46 -42.62 -46.13
N SER A 91 20.42 -41.89 -47.24
CA SER A 91 21.01 -40.54 -47.34
C SER A 91 20.27 -39.53 -46.45
N GLU A 92 18.95 -39.61 -46.37
CA GLU A 92 18.12 -38.79 -45.49
C GLU A 92 18.44 -39.07 -44.02
N SER A 93 18.59 -40.35 -43.65
CA SER A 93 19.01 -40.76 -42.31
C SER A 93 20.39 -40.20 -41.93
N LYS A 94 21.37 -40.28 -42.85
CA LYS A 94 22.71 -39.71 -42.65
C LYS A 94 22.68 -38.19 -42.51
N LEU A 95 21.90 -37.48 -43.34
CA LEU A 95 21.73 -36.03 -43.25
C LEU A 95 21.06 -35.61 -41.94
N LYS A 96 20.03 -36.33 -41.49
CA LYS A 96 19.39 -36.09 -40.18
C LYS A 96 20.39 -36.28 -39.04
N GLN A 97 21.21 -37.32 -39.08
CA GLN A 97 22.26 -37.55 -38.08
C GLN A 97 23.29 -36.41 -38.07
N GLN A 98 23.80 -36.01 -39.24
CA GLN A 98 24.74 -34.89 -39.37
C GLN A 98 24.15 -33.57 -38.88
N TYR A 99 22.86 -33.31 -39.16
CA TYR A 99 22.16 -32.12 -38.68
C TYR A 99 22.07 -32.09 -37.15
N VAL A 100 21.69 -33.21 -36.52
CA VAL A 100 21.64 -33.32 -35.05
C VAL A 100 23.02 -33.14 -34.43
N GLU A 101 24.06 -33.72 -35.03
CA GLU A 101 25.44 -33.54 -34.57
C GLU A 101 25.92 -32.09 -34.71
N SER A 102 25.60 -31.44 -35.83
CA SER A 102 25.92 -30.02 -36.06
C SER A 102 25.24 -29.12 -35.04
N GLN A 103 23.94 -29.32 -34.81
CA GLN A 103 23.17 -28.59 -33.81
C GLN A 103 23.71 -28.82 -32.39
N ARG A 104 24.19 -30.03 -32.08
CA ARG A 104 24.86 -30.32 -30.80
C ARG A 104 26.18 -29.54 -30.68
N ARG A 105 26.99 -29.48 -31.75
CA ARG A 105 28.24 -28.70 -31.76
C ARG A 105 27.97 -27.21 -31.58
N GLU A 106 26.98 -26.67 -32.28
CA GLU A 106 26.56 -25.27 -32.16
C GLU A 106 26.15 -24.92 -30.72
N ARG A 107 25.32 -25.73 -30.06
CA ARG A 107 24.91 -25.51 -28.66
C ARG A 107 26.09 -25.46 -27.69
N ILE A 108 27.11 -26.30 -27.91
CA ILE A 108 28.32 -26.32 -27.08
C ILE A 108 29.13 -25.02 -27.29
N LEU A 109 29.29 -24.61 -28.55
CA LEU A 109 30.00 -23.37 -28.89
C LEU A 109 29.28 -22.14 -28.34
N ALA A 110 27.96 -22.06 -28.47
CA ALA A 110 27.15 -20.98 -27.93
C ALA A 110 27.31 -20.85 -26.40
N ARG A 111 27.29 -21.98 -25.67
CA ARG A 111 27.54 -21.97 -24.22
C ARG A 111 28.96 -21.47 -23.89
N ARG A 112 29.97 -21.90 -24.64
CA ARG A 112 31.36 -21.46 -24.43
C ARG A 112 31.54 -19.98 -24.72
N LEU A 113 30.85 -19.47 -25.74
CA LEU A 113 30.82 -18.04 -26.07
C LEU A 113 30.23 -17.25 -24.89
N ALA A 114 29.07 -17.65 -24.38
CA ALA A 114 28.41 -16.98 -23.24
C ALA A 114 29.30 -16.93 -21.99
N VAL A 115 30.06 -18.00 -21.70
CA VAL A 115 31.04 -17.99 -20.60
C VAL A 115 32.15 -16.97 -20.84
N LYS A 116 32.66 -16.87 -22.07
CA LYS A 116 33.70 -15.89 -22.42
C LYS A 116 33.19 -14.45 -22.40
N GLU A 117 31.94 -14.22 -22.79
CA GLU A 117 31.29 -12.92 -22.69
C GLU A 117 31.10 -12.51 -21.22
N GLN A 118 30.71 -13.45 -20.35
CA GLN A 118 30.63 -13.19 -18.91
C GLN A 118 32.00 -12.85 -18.31
N GLU A 119 33.04 -13.64 -18.60
CA GLU A 119 34.41 -13.35 -18.14
C GLU A 119 34.88 -11.96 -18.58
N MET A 120 34.57 -11.56 -19.81
CA MET A 120 34.90 -10.22 -20.32
C MET A 120 34.18 -9.11 -19.55
N GLN A 121 32.89 -9.32 -19.22
CA GLN A 121 32.12 -8.38 -18.43
C GLN A 121 32.65 -8.27 -16.99
N ASP A 122 33.09 -9.39 -16.40
CA ASP A 122 33.70 -9.41 -15.07
C ASP A 122 35.02 -8.63 -15.07
N PHE A 123 35.87 -8.79 -16.10
CA PHE A 123 37.09 -7.99 -16.25
C PHE A 123 36.80 -6.51 -16.47
N ALA A 124 35.79 -6.16 -17.25
CA ALA A 124 35.38 -4.76 -17.45
C ALA A 124 34.93 -4.11 -16.11
N SER A 125 34.21 -4.86 -15.29
CA SER A 125 33.75 -4.44 -13.97
C SER A 125 34.94 -4.23 -13.02
N GLN A 126 35.89 -5.17 -12.96
CA GLN A 126 37.12 -5.03 -12.17
C GLN A 126 37.94 -3.80 -12.59
N ILE A 127 38.06 -3.54 -13.90
CA ILE A 127 38.75 -2.35 -14.41
C ILE A 127 38.04 -1.07 -13.96
N ALA A 128 36.71 -1.03 -14.01
CA ALA A 128 35.94 0.12 -13.54
C ALA A 128 36.15 0.37 -12.04
N GLU A 129 36.08 -0.69 -11.22
CA GLU A 129 36.34 -0.62 -9.79
C GLU A 129 37.76 -0.12 -9.50
N LEU A 130 38.77 -0.72 -10.12
CA LEU A 130 40.17 -0.28 -9.96
C LEU A 130 40.37 1.17 -10.41
N LYS A 131 39.73 1.62 -11.49
CA LYS A 131 39.78 3.03 -11.91
C LYS A 131 39.16 3.96 -10.88
N THR A 132 38.05 3.57 -10.27
CA THR A 132 37.43 4.37 -9.19
C THR A 132 38.27 4.38 -7.92
N ALA A 133 38.91 3.26 -7.58
CA ALA A 133 39.81 3.14 -6.43
C ALA A 133 41.13 3.90 -6.64
N GLN A 134 41.66 3.92 -7.88
CA GLN A 134 42.93 4.54 -8.22
C GLN A 134 42.81 6.03 -8.58
N ALA A 135 41.60 6.58 -8.71
CA ALA A 135 41.38 8.00 -8.88
C ALA A 135 41.00 8.66 -7.56
N PRO A 136 41.94 8.92 -6.62
CA PRO A 136 41.69 9.91 -5.60
C PRO A 136 41.40 11.21 -6.37
N GLY A 137 40.19 11.74 -6.21
CA GLY A 137 39.77 12.96 -6.91
C GLY A 137 40.85 14.02 -6.79
N GLN A 138 41.02 14.89 -7.78
CA GLN A 138 42.17 15.81 -7.79
C GLN A 138 42.34 16.64 -6.49
N ALA A 139 41.28 16.80 -5.70
CA ALA A 139 41.32 17.37 -4.35
C ALA A 139 42.08 16.49 -3.34
N ALA A 140 41.85 15.18 -3.33
CA ALA A 140 42.53 14.20 -2.47
C ALA A 140 44.02 14.05 -2.85
N LEU A 141 44.34 14.10 -4.14
CA LEU A 141 45.73 14.12 -4.60
C LEU A 141 46.45 15.39 -4.15
N ARG A 142 45.80 16.57 -4.25
CA ARG A 142 46.34 17.83 -3.74
C ARG A 142 46.55 17.80 -2.23
N SER A 143 45.65 17.19 -1.45
CA SER A 143 45.83 17.05 0.00
C SER A 143 46.89 16.03 0.40
N ALA A 144 47.15 15.00 -0.41
CA ALA A 144 48.21 14.03 -0.17
C ALA A 144 49.62 14.58 -0.51
N LEU A 145 49.70 15.51 -1.47
CA LEU A 145 50.96 16.16 -1.87
C LEU A 145 51.34 17.36 -0.99
N LEU A 146 50.41 17.86 -0.19
CA LEU A 146 50.69 18.92 0.79
C LEU A 146 50.92 18.26 2.16
N ASP A 147 52.01 18.67 2.83
CA ASP A 147 52.23 18.30 4.23
C ASP A 147 50.98 18.66 5.06
N PRO A 148 50.42 17.73 5.87
CA PRO A 148 49.21 17.97 6.65
C PRO A 148 49.25 19.24 7.50
N ALA A 149 50.41 19.58 8.09
CA ALA A 149 50.55 20.80 8.90
C ALA A 149 50.50 22.07 8.03
N VAL A 150 51.18 22.08 6.88
CA VAL A 150 51.12 23.17 5.90
C VAL A 150 49.70 23.34 5.35
N ASN A 151 49.00 22.25 5.05
CA ASN A 151 47.62 22.29 4.56
C ASN A 151 46.66 22.93 5.58
N ILE A 152 46.78 22.58 6.86
CA ILE A 152 45.98 23.20 7.93
C ILE A 152 46.27 24.70 8.03
N LEU A 153 47.53 25.11 7.97
CA LEU A 153 47.90 26.53 8.01
C LEU A 153 47.33 27.29 6.81
N PHE A 154 47.41 26.72 5.61
CA PHE A 154 46.88 27.34 4.39
C PHE A 154 45.34 27.44 4.44
N GLN A 155 44.66 26.42 4.97
CA GLN A 155 43.21 26.47 5.18
C GLN A 155 42.83 27.55 6.21
N LYS A 156 43.56 27.66 7.33
CA LYS A 156 43.35 28.73 8.31
C LYS A 156 43.55 30.11 7.72
N LEU A 157 44.66 30.33 7.00
CA LEU A 157 44.93 31.58 6.28
C LEU A 157 43.84 31.91 5.27
N LYS A 158 43.36 30.92 4.50
CA LYS A 158 42.27 31.12 3.54
C LYS A 158 40.98 31.51 4.24
N ASN A 159 40.65 30.87 5.35
CA ASN A 159 39.46 31.18 6.14
C ASN A 159 39.55 32.57 6.77
N GLU A 160 40.69 32.94 7.36
CA GLU A 160 40.94 34.28 7.90
C GLU A 160 40.88 35.36 6.81
N LEU A 161 41.44 35.10 5.64
CA LEU A 161 41.35 36.00 4.48
C LEU A 161 39.89 36.16 4.01
N GLN A 162 39.12 35.08 3.96
CA GLN A 162 37.70 35.14 3.59
C GLN A 162 36.88 35.91 4.64
N GLN A 163 37.11 35.65 5.93
CA GLN A 163 36.44 36.37 7.01
C GLN A 163 36.77 37.86 7.01
N THR A 164 38.03 38.22 6.80
CA THR A 164 38.45 39.63 6.73
C THR A 164 37.89 40.32 5.50
N LYS A 165 37.82 39.66 4.34
CA LYS A 165 37.14 40.19 3.16
C LYS A 165 35.65 40.40 3.38
N ALA A 166 34.96 39.43 3.99
CA ALA A 166 33.54 39.55 4.30
C ALA A 166 33.26 40.72 5.26
N LYS A 167 34.06 40.87 6.33
CA LYS A 167 33.96 42.00 7.25
C LYS A 167 34.26 43.35 6.57
N LEU A 168 35.24 43.39 5.66
CA LEU A 168 35.52 44.59 4.87
C LEU A 168 34.33 44.94 3.97
N GLU A 169 33.74 43.96 3.31
CA GLU A 169 32.55 44.17 2.47
C GLU A 169 31.34 44.61 3.29
N GLU A 170 31.11 44.00 4.46
CA GLU A 170 30.06 44.38 5.40
C GLU A 170 30.24 45.82 5.89
N THR A 171 31.41 46.17 6.42
CA THR A 171 31.70 47.54 6.87
C THR A 171 31.67 48.56 5.72
N GLN A 172 32.09 48.18 4.51
CA GLN A 172 31.94 49.03 3.33
C GLN A 172 30.47 49.21 2.94
N ASN A 173 29.68 48.14 3.02
CA ASN A 173 28.24 48.17 2.78
C ASN A 173 27.54 49.03 3.84
N GLU A 174 27.90 48.92 5.11
CA GLU A 174 27.41 49.76 6.20
C GLU A 174 27.78 51.23 5.98
N LEU A 175 29.04 51.54 5.64
CA LEU A 175 29.46 52.91 5.33
C LEU A 175 28.72 53.48 4.12
N SER A 176 28.45 52.64 3.11
CA SER A 176 27.65 53.01 1.95
C SER A 176 26.17 53.17 2.29
N ALA A 177 25.64 52.37 3.22
CA ALA A 177 24.29 52.48 3.76
C ALA A 177 24.16 53.69 4.68
N TRP A 178 25.23 54.15 5.33
CA TRP A 178 25.25 55.40 6.08
C TRP A 178 25.11 56.63 5.16
N LYS A 179 25.41 56.47 3.86
CA LYS A 179 25.06 57.42 2.80
C LYS A 179 23.66 57.18 2.24
N PHE A 180 22.77 56.51 2.97
CA PHE A 180 21.40 56.28 2.51
C PHE A 180 20.74 57.61 2.16
N THR A 181 20.50 57.78 0.85
CA THR A 181 19.74 58.90 0.33
C THR A 181 18.39 58.33 -0.08
N PRO A 182 17.28 58.66 0.61
CA PRO A 182 15.96 58.11 0.31
C PRO A 182 15.52 58.37 -1.15
N ASP A 183 16.05 59.43 -1.76
CA ASP A 183 15.76 59.80 -3.15
C ASP A 183 16.64 59.14 -4.20
N SER A 184 17.70 58.46 -3.80
CA SER A 184 18.56 57.71 -4.73
C SER A 184 17.79 56.55 -5.36
N ASN A 185 18.12 56.18 -6.60
CA ASN A 185 17.48 55.05 -7.30
C ASN A 185 17.55 53.74 -6.48
N THR A 186 18.68 53.50 -5.80
CA THR A 186 18.86 52.34 -4.91
C THR A 186 17.97 52.43 -3.67
N GLY A 187 17.90 53.59 -3.01
CA GLY A 187 17.04 53.81 -1.84
C GLY A 187 15.55 53.65 -2.16
N LYS A 188 15.10 54.20 -3.30
CA LYS A 188 13.73 54.04 -3.80
C LYS A 188 13.38 52.58 -4.04
N ARG A 189 14.28 51.80 -4.65
CA ARG A 189 14.07 50.37 -4.89
C ARG A 189 13.97 49.59 -3.58
N LEU A 190 14.81 49.91 -2.60
CA LEU A 190 14.76 49.28 -1.27
C LEU A 190 13.44 49.59 -0.56
N MET A 191 13.01 50.86 -0.56
CA MET A 191 11.76 51.30 0.04
C MET A 191 10.53 50.66 -0.64
N ALA A 192 10.54 50.52 -1.97
CA ALA A 192 9.52 49.79 -2.69
C ALA A 192 9.46 48.31 -2.25
N LYS A 193 10.62 47.67 -2.08
CA LYS A 193 10.70 46.29 -1.58
C LYS A 193 10.19 46.16 -0.14
N CYS A 194 10.53 47.11 0.74
CA CYS A 194 10.00 47.15 2.11
C CYS A 194 8.47 47.28 2.11
N ARG A 195 7.90 48.20 1.30
CA ARG A 195 6.44 48.36 1.17
C ARG A 195 5.77 47.07 0.69
N LEU A 196 6.36 46.40 -0.30
CA LEU A 196 5.85 45.14 -0.83
C LEU A 196 5.87 44.03 0.23
N LEU A 197 6.98 43.88 0.96
CA LEU A 197 7.07 42.91 2.06
C LEU A 197 6.06 43.20 3.19
N TYR A 198 5.79 44.47 3.51
CA TYR A 198 4.75 44.81 4.47
C TYR A 198 3.36 44.42 3.98
N GLN A 199 3.06 44.67 2.71
CA GLN A 199 1.79 44.29 2.10
C GLN A 199 1.60 42.78 2.05
N GLU A 200 2.64 42.04 1.66
CA GLU A 200 2.64 40.58 1.63
C GLU A 200 2.44 39.98 3.03
N ASN A 201 3.12 40.53 4.05
CA ASN A 201 2.90 40.10 5.44
C ASN A 201 1.47 40.38 5.93
N GLU A 202 0.89 41.52 5.56
CA GLU A 202 -0.50 41.82 5.88
C GLU A 202 -1.47 40.83 5.19
N GLU A 203 -1.21 40.51 3.93
CA GLU A 203 -1.99 39.53 3.15
C GLU A 203 -1.85 38.11 3.73
N LEU A 204 -0.66 37.67 4.12
CA LEU A 204 -0.43 36.41 4.83
C LEU A 204 -1.18 36.36 6.16
N GLY A 205 -1.21 37.46 6.91
CA GLY A 205 -1.99 37.60 8.13
C GLY A 205 -3.49 37.41 7.89
N LYS A 206 -4.03 38.07 6.85
CA LYS A 206 -5.44 37.93 6.43
C LYS A 206 -5.75 36.51 5.96
N MET A 207 -4.87 35.90 5.17
CA MET A 207 -5.06 34.55 4.67
C MET A 207 -5.05 33.53 5.82
N THR A 208 -4.16 33.71 6.79
CA THR A 208 -4.09 32.88 8.00
C THR A 208 -5.33 33.04 8.87
N SER A 209 -5.80 34.27 9.11
CA SER A 209 -7.03 34.50 9.89
C SER A 209 -8.26 33.90 9.21
N ASN A 210 -8.37 34.06 7.88
CA ASN A 210 -9.46 33.50 7.11
C ASN A 210 -9.43 31.96 7.11
N GLY A 211 -8.25 31.35 7.03
CA GLY A 211 -8.09 29.90 7.13
C GLY A 211 -8.54 29.34 8.47
N ARG A 212 -8.19 30.02 9.59
CA ARG A 212 -8.65 29.63 10.93
C ARG A 212 -10.17 29.81 11.07
N LEU A 213 -10.72 30.90 10.53
CA LEU A 213 -12.14 31.19 10.57
C LEU A 213 -12.95 30.15 9.78
N ALA A 214 -12.53 29.80 8.56
CA ALA A 214 -13.17 28.75 7.76
C ALA A 214 -13.18 27.38 8.46
N LYS A 215 -12.10 27.03 9.18
CA LYS A 215 -12.04 25.81 9.99
C LYS A 215 -13.07 25.84 11.12
N LEU A 216 -13.15 26.95 11.87
CA LEU A 216 -14.11 27.11 12.95
C LEU A 216 -15.56 27.11 12.45
N GLU A 217 -15.82 27.69 11.28
CA GLU A 217 -17.14 27.65 10.63
C GLU A 217 -17.53 26.22 10.22
N GLY A 218 -16.58 25.44 9.70
CA GLY A 218 -16.79 24.02 9.40
C GLY A 218 -17.10 23.18 10.64
N GLU A 219 -16.33 23.35 11.71
CA GLU A 219 -16.58 22.69 13.01
C GLU A 219 -17.95 23.09 13.59
N LEU A 220 -18.32 24.37 13.49
CA LEU A 220 -19.62 24.86 13.93
C LEU A 220 -20.77 24.25 13.12
N ALA A 221 -20.64 24.14 11.80
CA ALA A 221 -21.65 23.54 10.94
C ALA A 221 -21.86 22.05 11.27
N LEU A 222 -20.76 21.31 11.46
CA LEU A 222 -20.80 19.91 11.87
C LEU A 222 -21.53 19.75 13.22
N GLN A 223 -21.18 20.59 14.21
CA GLN A 223 -21.77 20.55 15.53
C GLN A 223 -23.28 20.84 15.53
N LYS A 224 -23.74 21.72 14.63
CA LYS A 224 -25.17 22.00 14.44
C LYS A 224 -25.90 20.77 13.89
N SER A 225 -25.37 20.12 12.86
CA SER A 225 -25.97 18.91 12.30
C SER A 225 -26.07 17.78 13.34
N TYR A 226 -25.02 17.59 14.14
CA TYR A 226 -25.03 16.60 15.23
C TYR A 226 -26.10 16.91 16.28
N ASN A 227 -26.26 18.18 16.67
CA ASN A 227 -27.33 18.58 17.58
C ASN A 227 -28.73 18.33 17.00
N GLU A 228 -28.91 18.57 15.71
CA GLU A 228 -30.18 18.30 15.02
C GLU A 228 -30.49 16.80 14.99
N GLU A 229 -29.50 15.95 14.70
CA GLU A 229 -29.65 14.49 14.72
C GLU A 229 -29.99 13.96 16.11
N VAL A 230 -29.32 14.43 17.15
CA VAL A 230 -29.63 14.03 18.55
C VAL A 230 -31.04 14.47 18.93
N LYS A 231 -31.44 15.70 18.58
CA LYS A 231 -32.81 16.17 18.85
C LYS A 231 -33.84 15.33 18.11
N LYS A 232 -33.56 14.97 16.86
CA LYS A 232 -34.43 14.09 16.07
C LYS A 232 -34.57 12.71 16.72
N SER A 233 -33.45 12.10 17.11
CA SER A 233 -33.46 10.80 17.80
C SER A 233 -34.20 10.84 19.14
N GLN A 234 -34.13 11.96 19.87
CA GLN A 234 -34.89 12.14 21.10
C GLN A 234 -36.39 12.23 20.83
N LEU A 235 -36.81 13.00 19.81
CA LEU A 235 -38.22 13.07 19.43
C LEU A 235 -38.76 11.71 19.00
N GLU A 236 -38.00 10.94 18.22
CA GLU A 236 -38.38 9.57 17.83
C GLU A 236 -38.51 8.64 19.05
N LEU A 237 -37.67 8.81 20.08
CA LEU A 237 -37.76 8.05 21.33
C LEU A 237 -38.95 8.48 22.18
N ASP A 238 -39.24 9.78 22.26
CA ASP A 238 -40.39 10.31 22.97
C ASP A 238 -41.71 9.80 22.34
N ASP A 239 -41.79 9.76 21.00
CA ASP A 239 -42.93 9.18 20.28
C ASP A 239 -43.10 7.69 20.63
N PHE A 240 -42.01 6.92 20.68
CA PHE A 240 -42.04 5.51 21.07
C PHE A 240 -42.48 5.29 22.53
N LEU A 241 -42.03 6.15 23.45
CA LEU A 241 -42.46 6.10 24.85
C LEU A 241 -43.97 6.35 24.96
N GLN A 242 -44.50 7.31 24.20
CA GLN A 242 -45.94 7.57 24.19
C GLN A 242 -46.74 6.38 23.66
N GLU A 243 -46.31 5.75 22.56
CA GLU A 243 -46.96 4.53 22.03
C GLU A 243 -46.97 3.40 23.09
N MET A 244 -45.87 3.21 23.80
CA MET A 244 -45.79 2.22 24.87
C MET A 244 -46.70 2.56 26.06
N ASP A 245 -46.82 3.83 26.44
CA ASP A 245 -47.74 4.27 27.49
C ASP A 245 -49.21 4.00 27.08
N GLU A 246 -49.58 4.27 25.82
CA GLU A 246 -50.90 3.96 25.27
C GLU A 246 -51.20 2.46 25.32
N ASP A 247 -50.24 1.61 24.94
CA ASP A 247 -50.36 0.15 25.01
C ASP A 247 -50.51 -0.35 26.46
N VAL A 248 -49.75 0.21 27.40
CA VAL A 248 -49.83 -0.13 28.83
C VAL A 248 -51.18 0.29 29.40
N GLU A 249 -51.70 1.47 29.06
CA GLU A 249 -53.05 1.90 29.46
C GLU A 249 -54.14 1.00 28.88
N GLY A 250 -54.00 0.56 27.63
CA GLY A 250 -54.90 -0.39 26.97
C GLY A 250 -54.91 -1.77 27.64
N MET A 251 -53.73 -2.31 27.95
CA MET A 251 -53.59 -3.56 28.70
C MET A 251 -54.14 -3.43 30.12
N GLN A 252 -53.86 -2.32 30.81
CA GLN A 252 -54.37 -2.04 32.16
C GLN A 252 -55.90 -1.98 32.18
N SER A 253 -56.52 -1.36 31.18
CA SER A 253 -57.98 -1.33 31.01
C SER A 253 -58.56 -2.74 30.86
N THR A 254 -57.92 -3.59 30.07
CA THR A 254 -58.31 -5.01 29.89
C THR A 254 -58.19 -5.80 31.19
N ILE A 255 -57.11 -5.60 31.95
CA ILE A 255 -56.91 -6.26 33.25
C ILE A 255 -58.03 -5.90 34.23
N VAL A 256 -58.36 -4.61 34.34
CA VAL A 256 -59.42 -4.14 35.24
C VAL A 256 -60.78 -4.72 34.85
N PHE A 257 -61.09 -4.78 33.55
CA PHE A 257 -62.31 -5.40 33.06
C PHE A 257 -62.42 -6.87 33.48
N LEU A 258 -61.38 -7.66 33.23
CA LEU A 258 -61.36 -9.08 33.63
C LEU A 258 -61.43 -9.25 35.15
N GLN A 259 -60.79 -8.38 35.93
CA GLN A 259 -60.90 -8.40 37.39
C GLN A 259 -62.34 -8.13 37.87
N GLN A 260 -63.06 -7.20 37.24
CA GLN A 260 -64.46 -6.92 37.57
C GLN A 260 -65.36 -8.11 37.22
N GLU A 261 -65.16 -8.74 36.06
CA GLU A 261 -65.94 -9.90 35.62
C GLU A 261 -65.70 -11.13 36.54
N LEU A 262 -64.45 -11.36 36.94
CA LEU A 262 -64.10 -12.38 37.93
C LEU A 262 -64.73 -12.08 39.30
N LYS A 263 -64.75 -10.82 39.73
CA LYS A 263 -65.40 -10.41 40.98
C LYS A 263 -66.91 -10.64 40.91
N HIS A 264 -67.56 -10.21 39.83
CA HIS A 264 -68.99 -10.39 39.62
C HIS A 264 -69.38 -11.87 39.68
N THR A 265 -68.65 -12.73 38.95
CA THR A 265 -68.88 -14.18 38.96
C THR A 265 -68.66 -14.79 40.35
N LYS A 266 -67.67 -14.30 41.12
CA LYS A 266 -67.44 -14.74 42.50
C LYS A 266 -68.58 -14.32 43.43
N ASP A 267 -69.05 -13.09 43.34
CA ASP A 267 -70.14 -12.56 44.16
C ASP A 267 -71.45 -13.32 43.85
N GLU A 268 -71.75 -13.55 42.58
CA GLU A 268 -72.89 -14.37 42.14
C GLU A 268 -72.80 -15.80 42.68
N LYS A 269 -71.63 -16.43 42.56
CA LYS A 269 -71.38 -17.75 43.15
C LYS A 269 -71.63 -17.76 44.65
N GLU A 270 -71.17 -16.77 45.39
CA GLU A 270 -71.39 -16.67 46.84
C GLU A 270 -72.88 -16.52 47.19
N THR A 271 -73.64 -15.73 46.41
CA THR A 271 -75.09 -15.61 46.61
C THR A 271 -75.82 -16.93 46.38
N LEU A 272 -75.50 -17.64 45.28
CA LEU A 272 -76.05 -18.95 44.99
C LEU A 272 -75.65 -19.99 46.05
N GLU A 273 -74.41 -19.97 46.53
CA GLU A 273 -73.96 -20.84 47.63
C GLU A 273 -74.75 -20.58 48.93
N LYS A 274 -75.05 -19.32 49.25
CA LYS A 274 -75.90 -18.95 50.40
C LYS A 274 -77.34 -19.43 50.21
N GLU A 275 -77.93 -19.26 49.04
CA GLU A 275 -79.26 -19.78 48.73
C GLU A 275 -79.31 -21.31 48.83
N VAL A 276 -78.31 -22.01 48.29
CA VAL A 276 -78.17 -23.47 48.43
C VAL A 276 -78.06 -23.89 49.89
N LEU A 277 -77.29 -23.15 50.71
CA LEU A 277 -77.18 -23.40 52.15
C LEU A 277 -78.51 -23.16 52.89
N GLN A 278 -79.24 -22.09 52.56
CA GLN A 278 -80.56 -21.80 53.14
C GLN A 278 -81.60 -22.85 52.74
N LEU A 279 -81.60 -23.29 51.48
CA LEU A 279 -82.47 -24.37 51.03
C LEU A 279 -82.10 -25.69 51.71
N ARG A 280 -80.81 -26.01 51.84
CA ARG A 280 -80.35 -27.19 52.61
C ARG A 280 -80.76 -27.12 54.07
N SER A 281 -80.68 -25.97 54.72
CA SER A 281 -81.08 -25.81 56.13
C SER A 281 -82.61 -25.87 56.29
N TYR A 282 -83.38 -25.35 55.34
CA TYR A 282 -84.83 -25.51 55.30
C TYR A 282 -85.25 -26.98 55.12
N VAL A 283 -84.55 -27.72 54.25
CA VAL A 283 -84.74 -29.17 54.07
C VAL A 283 -84.32 -29.94 55.33
N ASN A 284 -83.21 -29.57 55.99
CA ASN A 284 -82.76 -30.19 57.24
C ASN A 284 -83.57 -29.80 58.49
N GLY A 285 -84.30 -28.68 58.46
CA GLY A 285 -85.22 -28.25 59.53
C GLY A 285 -86.46 -29.14 59.68
N CYS A 286 -86.68 -30.06 58.73
CA CYS A 286 -87.70 -31.10 58.76
C CYS A 286 -87.12 -32.50 59.09
N GLY A 287 -86.07 -32.59 59.91
CA GLY A 287 -85.59 -33.90 60.37
C GLY A 287 -84.37 -33.85 61.30
N THR A 288 -84.60 -34.11 62.59
CA THR A 288 -83.56 -34.48 63.55
C THR A 288 -83.07 -35.91 63.27
N THR A 289 -81.76 -36.11 63.07
CA THR A 289 -80.90 -37.07 63.82
C THR A 289 -79.43 -36.96 63.38
N ASN A 290 -78.62 -36.35 64.26
CA ASN A 290 -77.37 -36.83 64.86
C ASN A 290 -76.29 -37.60 64.07
N ASN A 291 -75.08 -36.98 64.11
CA ASN A 291 -73.72 -37.50 64.40
C ASN A 291 -73.04 -38.45 63.38
N GLY A 292 -71.74 -38.35 63.06
CA GLY A 292 -70.59 -37.50 63.45
C GLY A 292 -69.49 -37.67 62.38
N GLY A 293 -68.59 -36.70 62.11
CA GLY A 293 -67.30 -36.47 62.80
C GLY A 293 -66.27 -37.53 62.38
N GLU A 294 -65.15 -37.26 61.68
CA GLU A 294 -63.95 -36.45 62.00
C GLU A 294 -63.18 -36.18 60.68
N ASP A 295 -62.80 -34.95 60.33
CA ASP A 295 -61.64 -34.12 60.71
C ASP A 295 -60.31 -34.44 59.97
N GLY A 296 -59.67 -33.38 59.47
CA GLY A 296 -58.47 -33.41 58.65
C GLY A 296 -58.22 -32.09 57.90
N THR A 297 -58.02 -31.02 58.69
CA THR A 297 -57.41 -29.72 58.33
C THR A 297 -56.12 -29.87 57.48
N VAL A 298 -55.68 -28.97 56.59
CA VAL A 298 -55.20 -27.60 56.82
C VAL A 298 -55.10 -26.86 55.46
N ALA A 299 -55.38 -25.56 55.52
CA ALA A 299 -55.35 -24.55 54.48
C ALA A 299 -54.06 -24.50 53.62
N ALA A 300 -54.25 -24.33 52.31
CA ALA A 300 -53.24 -23.86 51.38
C ALA A 300 -53.28 -22.32 51.36
N ASP A 301 -52.21 -21.71 51.85
CA ASP A 301 -51.90 -20.29 51.76
C ASP A 301 -51.15 -20.02 50.44
N PRO A 302 -51.64 -19.16 49.52
CA PRO A 302 -51.03 -18.93 48.21
C PRO A 302 -50.05 -17.73 48.20
N ASN A 303 -49.26 -17.53 49.26
CA ASN A 303 -48.21 -16.53 49.29
C ASN A 303 -46.84 -17.15 49.63
N ARG A 304 -46.19 -17.69 48.60
CA ARG A 304 -44.75 -17.97 48.59
C ARG A 304 -44.11 -17.18 47.46
N MET A 305 -43.61 -16.00 47.81
CA MET A 305 -42.67 -15.23 46.99
C MET A 305 -41.35 -15.99 47.04
N ASP A 306 -41.07 -16.80 46.02
CA ASP A 306 -39.75 -17.39 45.81
C ASP A 306 -38.92 -16.41 44.99
N THR A 307 -37.96 -15.75 45.65
CA THR A 307 -36.91 -14.99 44.99
C THR A 307 -35.90 -15.99 44.43
N SER A 308 -36.12 -16.43 43.20
CA SER A 308 -35.09 -17.06 42.37
C SER A 308 -34.67 -16.04 41.30
N GLU A 309 -33.57 -15.33 41.57
CA GLU A 309 -32.72 -14.74 40.54
C GLU A 309 -32.04 -15.87 39.74
N PRO A 310 -32.06 -15.81 38.40
CA PRO A 310 -30.97 -16.33 37.59
C PRO A 310 -30.17 -15.16 37.00
N GLU A 311 -28.89 -15.15 37.35
CA GLU A 311 -27.74 -14.45 36.77
C GLU A 311 -27.86 -14.05 35.27
N PRO A 312 -27.41 -12.84 34.89
CA PRO A 312 -27.01 -12.56 33.51
C PRO A 312 -25.57 -13.03 33.26
N GLU A 313 -25.41 -14.08 32.44
CA GLU A 313 -24.12 -14.36 31.81
C GLU A 313 -23.77 -13.33 30.73
N SER A 314 -22.49 -12.98 30.75
CA SER A 314 -21.65 -12.55 29.62
C SER A 314 -21.54 -11.05 29.28
N GLY A 315 -20.33 -10.52 29.54
CA GLY A 315 -19.53 -10.03 28.42
C GLY A 315 -19.18 -8.56 28.36
N LEU A 316 -18.65 -7.95 29.43
CA LEU A 316 -17.89 -6.70 29.30
C LEU A 316 -16.39 -6.98 29.29
N VAL A 317 -15.83 -6.73 28.11
CA VAL A 317 -14.44 -6.76 27.70
C VAL A 317 -13.57 -5.86 28.59
N ASN A 318 -12.52 -6.46 29.12
CA ASN A 318 -11.36 -5.78 29.67
C ASN A 318 -10.49 -5.21 28.54
N GLY A 319 -9.89 -4.03 28.77
CA GLY A 319 -8.55 -3.77 28.24
C GLY A 319 -8.34 -2.46 27.51
N SER A 320 -8.33 -1.35 28.24
CA SER A 320 -7.44 -0.24 27.91
C SER A 320 -5.99 -0.72 28.02
N ASN A 321 -5.26 -0.77 26.90
CA ASN A 321 -3.80 -0.64 26.90
C ASN A 321 -3.33 0.01 25.59
N ASN A 322 -2.80 1.22 25.76
CA ASN A 322 -1.96 1.93 24.81
C ASN A 322 -0.73 1.09 24.40
N LYS A 323 -0.50 0.93 23.10
CA LYS A 323 0.80 1.18 22.43
C LYS A 323 0.71 0.81 20.94
N LEU A 324 0.69 1.82 20.07
CA LEU A 324 1.21 1.70 18.71
C LEU A 324 1.59 3.12 18.24
N VAL A 325 2.87 3.48 18.32
CA VAL A 325 3.82 3.41 17.19
C VAL A 325 3.32 4.22 15.99
N LYS A 326 3.63 5.51 16.00
CA LYS A 326 4.41 6.21 14.97
C LYS A 326 4.73 7.62 15.45
#